data_AF-A0A7V3UC82-F1
#
_entry.id   AF-A0A7V3UC82-F1
#
_cell.length_a   1.000
_cell.length_b   1.000
_cell.length_c   1.000
_cell.angle_alpha   90.00
_cell.angle_beta   90.00
_cell.angle_gamma   90.00
#
_symmetry.space_group_name_H-M   'P 1'
#
loop_
_entity.id
_entity.type
_entity.pdbx_description
1 polymer ?
#
loop_
_entity_poly.entity_id
_entity_poly.type
_entity_poly.pdbx_seq_one_letter_code
_entity_poly.pdbx_strand_id
1 'polypeptide(L)'
;MFFNNHNHENMSTQTAKVIRMHQVIRKKSGKALFYKIVFIATAFLIAMFTAIGARAQKFHGKYFNNLNNEGVILDGYDPVAFFTESKPVKGNPNFQYSYQDAIYYFASQQHLDMFKTDPEKFKPQYGGWCAYAVSLGRIAPIDVNTFSIVDGRLFIQHNQRAVNGWNKDVTGNIIKADKYWPAVSSHGGKQITTEEEKGFLNNTDPDGVILQGYDAVAYFTHMKAVKGRPEFSARYNGATYWFSSEQNATMFKDHPEMFAPQYGAFCGYAMALNKLRPINPEIFDVIDGRLILQHSEDAYKQFHKDVSGFVKKADYNWPGQVKKQAGKKVKFDKPAKPANTEPK
;
A
#
# COMPACT_ATOMS: atom_id res chain seq x y z
N MET A 1 -46.06 -19.98 -49.06
CA MET A 1 -46.38 -18.95 -50.06
C MET A 1 -45.76 -17.63 -49.59
N PHE A 2 -44.84 -17.10 -50.42
CA PHE A 2 -44.45 -15.70 -50.67
C PHE A 2 -44.17 -14.70 -49.53
N PHE A 3 -42.90 -14.23 -49.51
CA PHE A 3 -42.33 -12.87 -49.28
C PHE A 3 -42.79 -12.07 -48.03
N ASN A 4 -41.98 -11.22 -47.38
CA ASN A 4 -41.00 -10.31 -47.95
C ASN A 4 -40.02 -9.75 -46.90
N ASN A 5 -38.89 -9.33 -47.44
CA ASN A 5 -37.72 -8.70 -46.85
C ASN A 5 -37.94 -7.19 -46.70
N HIS A 6 -37.82 -6.59 -45.50
CA HIS A 6 -37.72 -5.13 -45.33
C HIS A 6 -36.90 -4.73 -44.10
N ASN A 7 -35.88 -3.90 -44.36
CA ASN A 7 -35.24 -2.89 -43.50
C ASN A 7 -33.70 -3.00 -43.44
N HIS A 8 -33.08 -2.90 -44.62
CA HIS A 8 -31.69 -2.46 -44.79
C HIS A 8 -31.66 -1.02 -45.37
N GLU A 9 -32.45 -0.11 -44.81
CA GLU A 9 -32.39 1.33 -45.12
C GLU A 9 -32.47 2.12 -43.82
N ASN A 10 -31.33 2.30 -43.14
CA ASN A 10 -31.17 3.39 -42.16
C ASN A 10 -29.71 3.69 -41.75
N MET A 11 -28.72 2.96 -42.29
CA MET A 11 -27.31 3.16 -41.93
C MET A 11 -26.49 3.96 -42.95
N SER A 12 -27.02 4.27 -44.15
CA SER A 12 -26.29 5.00 -45.19
C SER A 12 -26.50 6.53 -45.15
N THR A 13 -27.54 7.02 -44.48
CA THR A 13 -27.92 8.44 -44.48
C THR A 13 -27.32 9.27 -43.34
N GLN A 14 -26.92 8.66 -42.21
CA GLN A 14 -26.22 9.38 -41.15
C GLN A 14 -24.72 9.59 -41.45
N THR A 15 -24.08 8.60 -42.07
CA THR A 15 -22.65 8.64 -42.44
C THR A 15 -22.38 9.71 -43.51
N ALA A 16 -23.32 9.92 -44.45
CA ALA A 16 -23.21 10.94 -45.49
C ALA A 16 -23.35 12.39 -44.98
N LYS A 17 -24.11 12.61 -43.88
CA LYS A 17 -24.25 13.95 -43.26
C LYS A 17 -22.98 14.39 -42.52
N VAL A 18 -22.27 13.47 -41.87
CA VAL A 18 -21.02 13.78 -41.14
C VAL A 18 -19.86 14.09 -42.10
N ILE A 19 -19.79 13.38 -43.25
CA ILE A 19 -18.75 13.60 -44.26
C ILE A 19 -18.93 14.94 -44.98
N ARG A 20 -20.17 15.37 -45.25
CA ARG A 20 -20.44 16.67 -45.92
C ARG A 20 -20.15 17.87 -45.01
N MET A 21 -20.33 17.72 -43.69
CA MET A 21 -19.99 18.75 -42.71
C MET A 21 -18.47 18.91 -42.53
N HIS A 22 -17.70 17.82 -42.71
CA HIS A 22 -16.23 17.85 -42.69
C HIS A 22 -15.58 18.53 -43.90
N GLN A 23 -16.28 18.62 -45.04
CA GLN A 23 -15.75 19.27 -46.24
C GLN A 23 -16.00 20.79 -46.30
N VAL A 24 -16.92 21.33 -45.50
CA VAL A 24 -17.24 22.77 -45.52
C VAL A 24 -16.34 23.60 -44.59
N ILE A 25 -15.83 23.01 -43.50
CA ILE A 25 -14.99 23.74 -42.53
C ILE A 25 -13.53 23.86 -42.99
N ARG A 26 -13.11 23.08 -44.00
CA ARG A 26 -11.73 23.13 -44.54
C ARG A 26 -11.43 24.29 -45.49
N LYS A 27 -12.40 25.15 -45.82
CA LYS A 27 -12.23 26.13 -46.91
C LYS A 27 -12.26 27.61 -46.51
N LYS A 28 -12.24 28.01 -45.23
CA LYS A 28 -12.30 29.44 -44.89
C LYS A 28 -11.50 29.97 -43.68
N SER A 29 -10.53 29.23 -43.17
CA SER A 29 -9.58 29.82 -42.21
C SER A 29 -8.21 29.15 -42.33
N GLY A 30 -7.17 29.98 -42.47
CA GLY A 30 -5.81 29.55 -42.69
C GLY A 30 -5.32 28.61 -41.58
N LYS A 31 -4.58 27.57 -41.97
CA LYS A 31 -4.05 26.51 -41.09
C LYS A 31 -3.35 27.04 -39.84
N ALA A 32 -2.81 28.27 -39.86
CA ALA A 32 -2.16 28.92 -38.72
C ALA A 32 -3.10 29.34 -37.57
N LEU A 33 -4.40 29.57 -37.81
CA LEU A 33 -5.35 29.98 -36.76
C LEU A 33 -5.95 28.77 -36.01
N PHE A 34 -6.08 27.63 -36.69
CA PHE A 34 -6.64 26.41 -36.11
C PHE A 34 -5.70 25.80 -35.04
N TYR A 35 -4.38 25.83 -35.27
CA TYR A 35 -3.41 25.35 -34.29
C TYR A 35 -3.27 26.27 -33.07
N LYS A 36 -3.55 27.58 -33.18
CA LYS A 36 -3.53 28.51 -32.03
C LYS A 36 -4.73 28.35 -31.12
N ILE A 37 -5.92 28.04 -31.65
CA ILE A 37 -7.14 27.81 -30.85
C ILE A 37 -7.12 26.43 -30.18
N VAL A 38 -6.59 25.41 -30.87
CA VAL A 38 -6.43 24.06 -30.28
C VAL A 38 -5.38 24.05 -29.17
N PHE A 39 -4.30 24.85 -29.25
CA PHE A 39 -3.30 24.94 -28.17
C PHE A 39 -3.76 25.73 -26.93
N ILE A 40 -4.69 26.68 -27.08
CA ILE A 40 -5.21 27.46 -25.94
C ILE A 40 -6.32 26.69 -25.19
N ALA A 41 -7.05 25.81 -25.87
CA ALA A 41 -8.07 24.97 -25.25
C ALA A 41 -7.52 23.72 -24.52
N THR A 42 -6.37 23.17 -24.93
CA THR A 42 -5.68 22.09 -24.18
C THR A 42 -4.84 22.60 -23.01
N ALA A 43 -4.40 23.87 -23.02
CA ALA A 43 -3.68 24.46 -21.90
C ALA A 43 -4.58 24.88 -20.72
N PHE A 44 -5.87 25.14 -20.96
CA PHE A 44 -6.82 25.52 -19.90
C PHE A 44 -7.60 24.35 -19.26
N LEU A 45 -7.66 23.18 -19.90
CA LEU A 45 -8.26 21.97 -19.29
C LEU A 45 -7.26 21.10 -18.49
N ILE A 46 -5.96 21.34 -18.64
CA ILE A 46 -4.91 20.65 -17.87
C ILE A 46 -4.56 21.41 -16.57
N ALA A 47 -5.00 22.66 -16.42
CA ALA A 47 -4.76 23.48 -15.22
C ALA A 47 -5.85 23.36 -14.13
N MET A 48 -6.92 22.59 -14.35
CA MET A 48 -8.03 22.43 -13.37
C MET A 48 -8.03 21.09 -12.63
N PHE A 49 -7.01 20.23 -12.85
CA PHE A 49 -6.85 18.95 -12.16
C PHE A 49 -5.60 18.86 -11.26
N THR A 50 -5.02 20.00 -10.90
CA THR A 50 -3.85 20.06 -10.00
C THR A 50 -4.17 20.80 -8.71
N ALA A 51 -5.04 20.23 -7.86
CA ALA A 51 -5.02 20.45 -6.40
C ALA A 51 -6.16 19.71 -5.68
N ILE A 52 -6.21 18.38 -5.78
CA ILE A 52 -6.60 17.59 -4.60
C ILE A 52 -5.30 17.07 -4.01
N GLY A 53 -4.48 18.00 -3.54
CA GLY A 53 -3.47 17.64 -2.56
C GLY A 53 -4.26 17.15 -1.36
N ALA A 54 -4.06 15.89 -0.97
CA ALA A 54 -4.46 15.40 0.33
C ALA A 54 -3.94 16.39 1.37
N ARG A 55 -4.81 17.30 1.82
CA ARG A 55 -4.51 18.10 2.99
C ARG A 55 -4.50 17.10 4.12
N ALA A 56 -3.31 16.67 4.50
CA ALA A 56 -3.10 16.03 5.79
C ALA A 56 -3.75 16.97 6.81
N GLN A 57 -4.90 16.56 7.34
CA GLN A 57 -5.61 17.33 8.36
C GLN A 57 -4.60 17.50 9.49
N LYS A 58 -4.10 18.73 9.65
CA LYS A 58 -3.20 19.05 10.75
C LYS A 58 -3.98 18.75 12.01
N PHE A 59 -3.59 17.67 12.67
CA PHE A 59 -4.20 17.25 13.91
C PHE A 59 -3.82 18.27 14.99
N HIS A 60 -4.82 18.94 15.57
CA HIS A 60 -4.64 20.00 16.57
C HIS A 60 -5.06 19.58 17.99
N GLY A 61 -5.53 18.33 18.18
CA GLY A 61 -5.95 17.80 19.48
C GLY A 61 -4.80 17.16 20.27
N LYS A 62 -5.09 16.72 21.49
CA LYS A 62 -4.24 15.86 22.32
C LYS A 62 -4.34 14.38 21.90
N TYR A 63 -5.50 13.91 21.43
CA TYR A 63 -5.78 12.48 21.16
C TYR A 63 -5.93 12.14 19.67
N PHE A 64 -5.03 11.30 19.15
CA PHE A 64 -5.04 10.92 17.74
C PHE A 64 -6.20 9.94 17.41
N ASN A 65 -7.34 10.49 16.98
CA ASN A 65 -8.57 9.74 16.68
C ASN A 65 -8.85 9.63 15.18
N ASN A 66 -9.54 8.56 14.79
CA ASN A 66 -10.13 8.38 13.46
C ASN A 66 -11.47 9.11 13.40
N LEU A 67 -11.44 10.37 12.95
CA LEU A 67 -12.60 11.25 12.91
C LEU A 67 -13.01 11.56 11.47
N ASN A 68 -14.31 11.72 11.26
CA ASN A 68 -14.82 12.29 10.02
C ASN A 68 -14.60 13.82 9.97
N ASN A 69 -15.07 14.47 8.90
CA ASN A 69 -14.89 15.91 8.69
C ASN A 69 -15.60 16.78 9.75
N GLU A 70 -16.59 16.25 10.47
CA GLU A 70 -17.28 16.93 11.56
C GLU A 70 -16.64 16.66 12.95
N GLY A 71 -15.56 15.88 13.01
CA GLY A 71 -14.94 15.50 14.28
C GLY A 71 -15.63 14.33 15.00
N VAL A 72 -16.50 13.60 14.29
CA VAL A 72 -17.26 12.46 14.83
C VAL A 72 -16.47 11.16 14.66
N ILE A 73 -16.40 10.36 15.72
CA ILE A 73 -15.74 9.05 15.73
C ILE A 73 -16.70 7.92 15.33
N LEU A 74 -16.17 6.77 14.92
CA LEU A 74 -16.94 5.58 14.53
C LEU A 74 -17.95 5.84 13.42
N ASP A 75 -17.70 6.83 12.58
CA ASP A 75 -18.64 7.33 11.57
C ASP A 75 -20.03 7.63 12.16
N GLY A 76 -20.11 8.03 13.44
CA GLY A 76 -21.35 8.35 14.15
C GLY A 76 -22.18 7.14 14.59
N TYR A 77 -21.60 5.95 14.65
CA TYR A 77 -22.22 4.80 15.29
C TYR A 77 -22.05 4.87 16.81
N ASP A 78 -23.06 4.36 17.51
CA ASP A 78 -23.14 4.39 18.97
C ASP A 78 -22.14 3.39 19.60
N PRO A 79 -21.15 3.87 20.39
CA PRO A 79 -20.18 3.01 21.03
C PRO A 79 -20.80 2.07 22.09
N VAL A 80 -21.90 2.46 22.73
CA VAL A 80 -22.58 1.67 23.77
C VAL A 80 -23.35 0.51 23.13
N ALA A 81 -23.93 0.72 21.95
CA ALA A 81 -24.70 -0.30 21.24
C ALA A 81 -23.89 -1.55 20.87
N PHE A 82 -22.58 -1.43 20.64
CA PHE A 82 -21.71 -2.59 20.44
C PHE A 82 -21.75 -3.56 21.63
N PHE A 83 -21.90 -3.04 22.86
CA PHE A 83 -21.93 -3.82 24.10
C PHE A 83 -23.33 -4.24 24.50
N THR A 84 -24.33 -3.38 24.31
CA THR A 84 -25.72 -3.62 24.76
C THR A 84 -26.54 -4.40 23.73
N GLU A 85 -26.31 -4.15 22.44
CA GLU A 85 -27.08 -4.75 21.34
C GLU A 85 -26.26 -5.73 20.49
N SER A 86 -24.95 -5.82 20.73
CA SER A 86 -24.04 -6.69 19.95
C SER A 86 -24.10 -6.43 18.44
N LYS A 87 -24.38 -5.19 18.03
CA LYS A 87 -24.40 -4.76 16.64
C LYS A 87 -24.11 -3.26 16.52
N PRO A 88 -23.61 -2.77 15.37
CA PRO A 88 -23.51 -1.33 15.13
C PRO A 88 -24.91 -0.72 15.01
N VAL A 89 -25.19 0.32 15.80
CA VAL A 89 -26.41 1.12 15.70
C VAL A 89 -26.03 2.57 15.42
N LYS A 90 -26.69 3.19 14.45
CA LYS A 90 -26.40 4.58 14.10
C LYS A 90 -26.86 5.50 15.24
N GLY A 91 -25.97 6.38 15.69
CA GLY A 91 -26.30 7.39 16.68
C GLY A 91 -27.13 8.53 16.11
N ASN A 92 -27.83 9.25 16.98
CA ASN A 92 -28.55 10.46 16.66
C ASN A 92 -27.71 11.67 17.10
N PRO A 93 -27.39 12.65 16.23
CA PRO A 93 -26.63 13.85 16.59
C PRO A 93 -27.23 14.68 17.74
N ASN A 94 -28.53 14.54 18.03
CA ASN A 94 -29.17 15.15 19.19
C ASN A 94 -28.71 14.55 20.52
N PHE A 95 -28.24 13.30 20.51
CA PHE A 95 -27.63 12.63 21.66
C PHE A 95 -26.13 12.53 21.40
N GLN A 96 -25.38 13.54 21.84
CA GLN A 96 -23.94 13.60 21.62
C GLN A 96 -23.15 13.98 22.86
N TYR A 97 -21.88 13.58 22.88
CA TYR A 97 -20.93 13.93 23.94
C TYR A 97 -19.52 14.04 23.39
N SER A 98 -18.79 15.08 23.79
CA SER A 98 -17.39 15.26 23.42
C SER A 98 -16.49 14.64 24.49
N TYR A 99 -15.61 13.75 24.07
CA TYR A 99 -14.66 13.08 24.96
C TYR A 99 -13.34 12.81 24.22
N GLN A 100 -12.20 13.14 24.85
CA GLN A 100 -10.86 12.91 24.28
C GLN A 100 -10.73 13.42 22.83
N ASP A 101 -11.12 14.66 22.56
CA ASP A 101 -11.11 15.31 21.23
C ASP A 101 -11.94 14.62 20.14
N ALA A 102 -12.92 13.79 20.51
CA ALA A 102 -13.87 13.16 19.60
C ALA A 102 -15.31 13.50 19.99
N ILE A 103 -16.19 13.66 18.99
CA ILE A 103 -17.64 13.72 19.18
C ILE A 103 -18.21 12.30 19.03
N TYR A 104 -18.92 11.84 20.06
CA TYR A 104 -19.65 10.57 20.06
C TYR A 104 -21.13 10.82 19.88
N TYR A 105 -21.79 10.00 19.05
CA TYR A 105 -23.25 9.99 18.90
C TYR A 105 -23.84 8.74 19.54
N PHE A 106 -25.07 8.86 20.06
CA PHE A 106 -25.76 7.78 20.75
C PHE A 106 -27.16 7.57 20.16
N ALA A 107 -27.61 6.32 20.13
CA ALA A 107 -28.92 5.95 19.61
C ALA A 107 -30.06 6.39 20.55
N SER A 108 -29.75 6.63 21.84
CA SER A 108 -30.71 7.04 22.86
C SER A 108 -30.08 7.91 23.95
N GLN A 109 -30.94 8.62 24.69
CA GLN A 109 -30.54 9.34 25.91
C GLN A 109 -29.93 8.39 26.95
N GLN A 110 -30.45 7.18 27.08
CA GLN A 110 -29.92 6.17 28.00
C GLN A 110 -28.47 5.79 27.66
N HIS A 111 -28.15 5.55 26.38
CA HIS A 111 -26.78 5.23 25.96
C HIS A 111 -25.82 6.40 26.19
N LEU A 112 -26.28 7.64 25.94
CA LEU A 112 -25.52 8.86 26.27
C LEU A 112 -25.18 8.91 27.78
N ASP A 113 -26.15 8.62 28.65
CA ASP A 113 -25.95 8.65 30.10
C ASP A 113 -25.03 7.51 30.58
N MET A 114 -25.12 6.33 29.95
CA MET A 114 -24.20 5.21 30.18
C MET A 114 -22.75 5.59 29.83
N PHE A 115 -22.55 6.21 28.67
CA PHE A 115 -21.22 6.64 28.24
C PHE A 115 -20.65 7.74 29.14
N LYS A 116 -21.45 8.74 29.53
CA LYS A 116 -20.99 9.79 30.45
C LYS A 116 -20.53 9.24 31.80
N THR A 117 -21.14 8.15 32.26
CA THR A 117 -20.82 7.50 33.52
C THR A 117 -19.48 6.77 33.45
N ASP A 118 -19.22 6.06 32.35
CA ASP A 118 -17.98 5.29 32.17
C ASP A 118 -17.51 5.29 30.70
N PRO A 119 -16.88 6.37 30.23
CA PRO A 119 -16.42 6.47 28.84
C PRO A 119 -15.37 5.41 28.48
N GLU A 120 -14.53 5.01 29.45
CA GLU A 120 -13.41 4.10 29.24
C GLU A 120 -13.88 2.68 28.89
N LYS A 121 -15.03 2.25 29.42
CA LYS A 121 -15.67 0.98 29.07
C LYS A 121 -16.14 0.92 27.62
N PHE A 122 -16.72 2.01 27.11
CA PHE A 122 -17.42 1.98 25.82
C PHE A 122 -16.58 2.52 24.66
N LYS A 123 -15.53 3.31 24.92
CA LYS A 123 -14.74 3.91 23.84
C LYS A 123 -14.04 2.83 22.99
N PRO A 124 -13.92 3.05 21.67
CA PRO A 124 -13.12 2.17 20.84
C PRO A 124 -11.65 2.26 21.24
N GLN A 125 -10.95 1.13 21.14
CA GLN A 125 -9.52 1.10 21.34
C GLN A 125 -8.80 1.83 20.21
N TYR A 126 -7.61 2.33 20.51
CA TYR A 126 -6.69 2.94 19.55
C TYR A 126 -7.33 4.09 18.74
N GLY A 127 -8.13 4.93 19.41
CA GLY A 127 -8.75 6.10 18.78
C GLY A 127 -9.72 5.78 17.64
N GLY A 128 -10.26 4.55 17.58
CA GLY A 128 -11.14 4.13 16.49
C GLY A 128 -10.41 3.80 15.18
N TRP A 129 -9.10 3.56 15.22
CA TRP A 129 -8.34 2.97 14.11
C TRP A 129 -8.39 1.44 14.15
N CYS A 130 -8.13 0.80 13.00
CA CYS A 130 -8.08 -0.66 12.89
C CYS A 130 -7.08 -1.27 13.89
N ALA A 131 -7.58 -2.07 14.84
CA ALA A 131 -6.75 -2.64 15.90
C ALA A 131 -5.65 -3.56 15.36
N TYR A 132 -5.96 -4.37 14.34
CA TYR A 132 -4.96 -5.19 13.67
C TYR A 132 -3.91 -4.37 12.91
N ALA A 133 -4.26 -3.22 12.35
CA ALA A 133 -3.26 -2.36 11.73
C ALA A 133 -2.28 -1.78 12.78
N VAL A 134 -2.80 -1.43 13.96
CA VAL A 134 -2.00 -0.93 15.08
C VAL A 134 -1.07 -2.01 15.62
N SER A 135 -1.49 -3.28 15.66
CA SER A 135 -0.60 -4.40 16.02
C SER A 135 0.56 -4.59 15.02
N LEU A 136 0.44 -4.04 13.82
CA LEU A 136 1.47 -3.98 12.78
C LEU A 136 2.22 -2.64 12.72
N GLY A 137 2.02 -1.75 13.71
CA GLY A 137 2.74 -0.48 13.80
C GLY A 137 2.25 0.62 12.84
N ARG A 138 1.00 0.58 12.40
CA ARG A 138 0.41 1.58 11.50
C ARG A 138 -1.08 1.80 11.79
N ILE A 139 -1.71 2.71 11.04
CA ILE A 139 -3.17 2.86 11.04
C ILE A 139 -3.80 2.38 9.73
N ALA A 140 -5.08 2.03 9.83
CA ALA A 140 -5.99 1.88 8.70
C ALA A 140 -7.39 2.30 9.20
N PRO A 141 -8.26 2.85 8.32
CA PRO A 141 -9.64 3.15 8.69
C PRO A 141 -10.38 1.88 9.11
N ILE A 142 -11.57 2.01 9.68
CA ILE A 142 -12.37 0.89 10.17
C ILE A 142 -13.57 0.61 9.27
N ASP A 143 -14.13 -0.60 9.41
CA ASP A 143 -15.52 -0.92 9.07
C ASP A 143 -16.20 -1.35 10.37
N VAL A 144 -17.22 -0.60 10.80
CA VAL A 144 -17.95 -0.84 12.05
C VAL A 144 -18.54 -2.25 12.16
N ASN A 145 -18.80 -2.93 11.05
CA ASN A 145 -19.33 -4.29 11.04
C ASN A 145 -18.29 -5.36 11.40
N THR A 146 -17.03 -4.98 11.56
CA THR A 146 -15.91 -5.90 11.83
C THR A 146 -15.45 -5.88 13.29
N PHE A 147 -16.31 -5.43 14.20
CA PHE A 147 -15.97 -5.26 15.60
C PHE A 147 -15.87 -6.59 16.36
N SER A 148 -15.17 -6.54 17.49
CA SER A 148 -15.14 -7.59 18.51
C SER A 148 -14.99 -6.94 19.88
N ILE A 149 -15.58 -7.58 20.90
CA ILE A 149 -15.37 -7.19 22.30
C ILE A 149 -14.52 -8.26 22.94
N VAL A 150 -13.33 -7.88 23.42
CA VAL A 150 -12.37 -8.78 24.06
C VAL A 150 -11.98 -8.16 25.38
N ASP A 151 -12.13 -8.90 26.48
CA ASP A 151 -11.87 -8.43 27.85
C ASP A 151 -12.56 -7.09 28.16
N GLY A 152 -13.78 -6.91 27.68
CA GLY A 152 -14.58 -5.70 27.88
C GLY A 152 -14.12 -4.48 27.07
N ARG A 153 -13.20 -4.63 26.10
CA ARG A 153 -12.69 -3.55 25.25
C ARG A 153 -13.23 -3.70 23.81
N LEU A 154 -13.63 -2.60 23.19
CA LEU A 154 -14.12 -2.55 21.81
C LEU A 154 -12.97 -2.42 20.80
N PHE A 155 -12.76 -3.46 19.99
CA PHE A 155 -11.80 -3.46 18.89
C PHE A 155 -12.54 -3.52 17.56
N ILE A 156 -12.14 -2.71 16.58
CA ILE A 156 -12.76 -2.67 15.26
C ILE A 156 -11.66 -2.82 14.21
N GLN A 157 -11.95 -3.57 13.15
CA GLN A 157 -10.99 -3.85 12.08
C GLN A 157 -11.33 -3.05 10.82
N HIS A 158 -10.43 -3.06 9.84
CA HIS A 158 -10.61 -2.33 8.58
C HIS A 158 -11.52 -3.07 7.60
N ASN A 159 -11.31 -4.38 7.47
CA ASN A 159 -11.94 -5.23 6.48
C ASN A 159 -11.75 -6.71 6.86
N GLN A 160 -12.31 -7.62 6.06
CA GLN A 160 -12.23 -9.06 6.32
C GLN A 160 -10.80 -9.61 6.39
N ARG A 161 -9.84 -9.06 5.61
CA ARG A 161 -8.43 -9.48 5.71
C ARG A 161 -7.85 -9.12 7.09
N ALA A 162 -8.18 -7.94 7.60
CA ALA A 162 -7.79 -7.53 8.94
C ALA A 162 -8.48 -8.37 10.03
N VAL A 163 -9.75 -8.74 9.86
CA VAL A 163 -10.45 -9.69 10.75
C VAL A 163 -9.73 -11.03 10.78
N ASN A 164 -9.38 -11.58 9.62
CA ASN A 164 -8.67 -12.86 9.54
C ASN A 164 -7.28 -12.77 10.21
N GLY A 165 -6.57 -11.64 10.03
CA GLY A 165 -5.28 -11.39 10.68
C GLY A 165 -5.40 -11.23 12.20
N TRP A 166 -6.42 -10.52 12.66
CA TRP A 166 -6.74 -10.34 14.08
C TRP A 166 -7.02 -11.67 14.76
N ASN A 167 -7.89 -12.49 14.15
CA ASN A 167 -8.36 -13.76 14.70
C ASN A 167 -7.30 -14.87 14.73
N LYS A 168 -6.18 -14.72 14.02
CA LYS A 168 -5.06 -15.68 14.10
C LYS A 168 -4.41 -15.71 15.48
N ASP A 169 -4.36 -14.56 16.17
CA ASP A 169 -3.77 -14.43 17.50
C ASP A 169 -4.29 -13.14 18.16
N VAL A 170 -5.52 -13.18 18.68
CA VAL A 170 -6.17 -12.00 19.26
C VAL A 170 -5.34 -11.44 20.43
N THR A 171 -4.91 -12.31 21.36
CA THR A 171 -4.15 -11.91 22.54
C THR A 171 -2.81 -11.29 22.17
N GLY A 172 -2.03 -11.93 21.29
CA GLY A 172 -0.75 -11.38 20.83
C GLY A 172 -0.92 -10.09 20.04
N ASN A 173 -1.98 -9.97 19.23
CA ASN A 173 -2.28 -8.72 18.52
C ASN A 173 -2.64 -7.57 19.48
N ILE A 174 -3.39 -7.83 20.56
CA ILE A 174 -3.67 -6.82 21.59
C ILE A 174 -2.37 -6.36 22.26
N ILE A 175 -1.52 -7.30 22.69
CA ILE A 175 -0.23 -6.98 23.33
C ILE A 175 0.63 -6.09 22.42
N LYS A 176 0.72 -6.44 21.14
CA LYS A 176 1.44 -5.65 20.14
C LYS A 176 0.81 -4.27 19.93
N ALA A 177 -0.51 -4.21 19.76
CA ALA A 177 -1.20 -2.96 19.52
C ALA A 177 -1.09 -2.00 20.71
N ASP A 178 -1.25 -2.50 21.95
CA ASP A 178 -1.04 -1.73 23.17
C ASP A 178 0.41 -1.21 23.28
N LYS A 179 1.39 -2.04 22.91
CA LYS A 179 2.81 -1.65 22.87
C LYS A 179 3.09 -0.58 21.81
N TYR A 180 2.51 -0.70 20.62
CA TYR A 180 2.83 0.16 19.48
C TYR A 180 2.02 1.45 19.43
N TRP A 181 0.82 1.46 20.02
CA TRP A 181 -0.10 2.61 19.96
C TRP A 181 0.52 3.95 20.41
N PRO A 182 1.28 4.05 21.51
CA PRO A 182 1.91 5.32 21.89
C PRO A 182 2.85 5.89 20.82
N ALA A 183 3.60 5.03 20.14
CA ALA A 183 4.48 5.43 19.05
C ALA A 183 3.69 5.76 17.77
N VAL A 184 2.73 4.91 17.38
CA VAL A 184 1.87 5.13 16.20
C VAL A 184 1.11 6.46 16.30
N SER A 185 0.47 6.71 17.44
CA SER A 185 -0.32 7.93 17.69
C SER A 185 0.55 9.19 17.72
N SER A 186 1.70 9.17 18.41
CA SER A 186 2.62 10.32 18.46
C SER A 186 3.24 10.67 17.10
N HIS A 187 3.32 9.71 16.19
CA HIS A 187 3.80 9.90 14.82
C HIS A 187 2.67 10.19 13.81
N GLY A 188 1.45 10.50 14.29
CA GLY A 188 0.31 10.82 13.43
C GLY A 188 -0.10 9.66 12.53
N GLY A 189 0.04 8.43 13.02
CA GLY A 189 -0.34 7.21 12.30
C GLY A 189 0.66 6.74 11.24
N LYS A 190 1.78 7.44 11.05
CA LYS A 190 2.84 6.97 10.13
C LYS A 190 3.38 5.62 10.59
N GLN A 191 3.69 4.75 9.62
CA GLN A 191 4.27 3.44 9.88
C GLN A 191 5.52 3.58 10.74
N ILE A 192 5.54 2.89 11.87
CA ILE A 192 6.75 2.72 12.70
C ILE A 192 7.44 1.41 12.31
N THR A 193 8.74 1.31 12.57
CA THR A 193 9.44 0.02 12.50
C THR A 193 9.16 -0.77 13.77
N THR A 194 8.49 -1.91 13.65
CA THR A 194 8.21 -2.80 14.79
C THR A 194 9.45 -3.59 15.21
N GLU A 195 9.45 -4.18 16.40
CA GLU A 195 10.55 -5.06 16.85
C GLU A 195 10.71 -6.28 15.94
N GLU A 196 9.61 -6.79 15.40
CA GLU A 196 9.62 -7.93 14.46
C GLU A 196 10.27 -7.52 13.14
N GLU A 197 9.95 -6.32 12.65
CA GLU A 197 10.53 -5.79 11.42
C GLU A 197 12.06 -5.57 11.51
N LYS A 198 12.61 -5.31 12.71
CA LYS A 198 14.06 -5.20 12.92
C LYS A 198 14.80 -6.51 12.69
N GLY A 199 14.11 -7.66 12.73
CA GLY A 199 14.67 -8.97 12.45
C GLY A 199 14.96 -9.23 10.97
N PHE A 200 14.47 -8.38 10.07
CA PHE A 200 14.64 -8.55 8.63
C PHE A 200 15.75 -7.65 8.08
N LEU A 201 16.45 -8.20 7.09
CA LEU A 201 17.49 -7.51 6.35
C LEU A 201 16.99 -7.21 4.94
N ASN A 202 16.67 -5.94 4.67
CA ASN A 202 16.25 -5.48 3.36
C ASN A 202 17.14 -4.34 2.88
N ASN A 203 17.44 -4.33 1.59
CA ASN A 203 18.05 -3.21 0.90
C ASN A 203 16.95 -2.26 0.43
N THR A 204 16.63 -1.27 1.27
CA THR A 204 15.61 -0.27 0.98
C THR A 204 16.22 1.10 0.74
N ASP A 205 15.47 1.98 0.09
CA ASP A 205 15.75 3.41 0.09
C ASP A 205 15.47 4.06 1.48
N PRO A 206 15.71 5.38 1.66
CA PRO A 206 15.46 6.07 2.93
C PRO A 206 14.00 6.04 3.41
N ASP A 207 13.04 5.86 2.52
CA ASP A 207 11.61 5.77 2.84
C ASP A 207 11.16 4.31 3.11
N GLY A 208 12.10 3.37 3.07
CA GLY A 208 11.85 1.95 3.32
C GLY A 208 11.30 1.21 2.11
N VAL A 209 11.40 1.77 0.90
CA VAL A 209 10.95 1.12 -0.34
C VAL A 209 12.02 0.16 -0.84
N ILE A 210 11.63 -1.09 -1.07
CA ILE A 210 12.51 -2.15 -1.58
C ILE A 210 12.46 -2.24 -3.10
N LEU A 211 13.42 -2.95 -3.69
CA LEU A 211 13.54 -3.15 -5.16
C LEU A 211 13.59 -1.84 -5.94
N GLN A 212 13.97 -0.74 -5.29
CA GLN A 212 13.91 0.61 -5.86
C GLN A 212 12.50 0.96 -6.39
N GLY A 213 11.45 0.42 -5.79
CA GLY A 213 10.05 0.65 -6.19
C GLY A 213 9.60 -0.12 -7.43
N TYR A 214 10.33 -1.16 -7.85
CA TYR A 214 9.86 -2.09 -8.88
C TYR A 214 8.90 -3.13 -8.31
N ASP A 215 7.95 -3.54 -9.15
CA ASP A 215 6.88 -4.47 -8.83
C ASP A 215 7.40 -5.91 -8.70
N ALA A 216 7.39 -6.42 -7.46
CA ALA A 216 7.85 -7.77 -7.15
C ALA A 216 7.06 -8.87 -7.89
N VAL A 217 5.77 -8.66 -8.18
CA VAL A 217 4.91 -9.64 -8.85
C VAL A 217 5.15 -9.63 -10.36
N ALA A 218 5.53 -8.49 -10.94
CA ALA A 218 5.80 -8.37 -12.37
C ALA A 218 6.98 -9.24 -12.84
N TYR A 219 7.97 -9.48 -11.97
CA TYR A 219 9.08 -10.40 -12.26
C TYR A 219 8.63 -11.83 -12.55
N PHE A 220 7.53 -12.29 -11.96
CA PHE A 220 7.02 -13.65 -12.11
C PHE A 220 5.93 -13.74 -13.18
N THR A 221 5.09 -12.71 -13.29
CA THR A 221 3.92 -12.70 -14.17
C THR A 221 4.24 -12.24 -15.59
N HIS A 222 5.16 -11.28 -15.73
CA HIS A 222 5.53 -10.68 -17.01
C HIS A 222 6.98 -10.99 -17.40
N MET A 223 7.74 -11.67 -16.52
CA MET A 223 9.18 -11.89 -16.67
C MET A 223 9.92 -10.59 -17.03
N LYS A 224 9.54 -9.50 -16.36
CA LYS A 224 10.07 -8.16 -16.63
C LYS A 224 10.07 -7.28 -15.37
N ALA A 225 11.10 -6.45 -15.24
CA ALA A 225 11.10 -5.35 -14.29
C ALA A 225 10.08 -4.27 -14.71
N VAL A 226 9.03 -4.08 -13.92
CA VAL A 226 8.02 -3.04 -14.13
C VAL A 226 8.02 -2.10 -12.94
N LYS A 227 8.05 -0.78 -13.19
CA LYS A 227 8.03 0.21 -12.12
C LYS A 227 6.66 0.20 -11.43
N GLY A 228 6.67 0.08 -10.11
CA GLY A 228 5.48 0.20 -9.29
C GLY A 228 5.11 1.66 -9.01
N ARG A 229 3.93 1.85 -8.42
CA ARG A 229 3.42 3.15 -8.00
C ARG A 229 3.11 3.14 -6.50
N PRO A 230 3.39 4.23 -5.76
CA PRO A 230 3.12 4.29 -4.32
C PRO A 230 1.67 4.03 -3.93
N GLU A 231 0.72 4.38 -4.81
CA GLU A 231 -0.71 4.14 -4.63
C GLU A 231 -1.08 2.65 -4.50
N PHE A 232 -0.30 1.76 -5.12
CA PHE A 232 -0.44 0.31 -4.98
C PHE A 232 0.73 -0.19 -4.18
N SER A 233 0.56 -0.29 -2.87
CA SER A 233 1.64 -0.70 -1.98
C SER A 233 1.22 -1.74 -0.95
N ALA A 234 2.24 -2.43 -0.42
CA ALA A 234 2.12 -3.37 0.68
C ALA A 234 3.38 -3.27 1.56
N ARG A 235 3.21 -3.52 2.86
CA ARG A 235 4.31 -3.62 3.82
C ARG A 235 4.51 -5.10 4.13
N TYR A 236 5.74 -5.59 4.02
CA TYR A 236 6.07 -6.97 4.35
C TYR A 236 7.52 -7.06 4.85
N ASN A 237 7.72 -7.76 5.97
CA ASN A 237 9.04 -8.01 6.57
C ASN A 237 9.90 -6.75 6.70
N GLY A 238 9.33 -5.60 7.10
CA GLY A 238 10.09 -4.37 7.30
C GLY A 238 10.36 -3.54 6.03
N ALA A 239 9.80 -3.93 4.89
CA ALA A 239 9.95 -3.21 3.62
C ALA A 239 8.60 -2.83 3.00
N THR A 240 8.60 -1.68 2.31
CA THR A 240 7.47 -1.21 1.51
C THR A 240 7.67 -1.63 0.06
N TYR A 241 6.72 -2.37 -0.49
CA TYR A 241 6.67 -2.78 -1.88
C TYR A 241 5.69 -1.89 -2.64
N TRP A 242 6.06 -1.49 -3.86
CA TRP A 242 5.19 -0.80 -4.79
C TRP A 242 4.85 -1.71 -5.97
N PHE A 243 3.63 -1.59 -6.48
CA PHE A 243 3.10 -2.43 -7.53
C PHE A 243 2.61 -1.59 -8.70
N SER A 244 2.67 -2.15 -9.90
CA SER A 244 2.23 -1.50 -11.13
C SER A 244 0.70 -1.43 -11.22
N SER A 245 0.00 -2.31 -10.50
CA SER A 245 -1.45 -2.42 -10.44
C SER A 245 -1.95 -2.83 -9.05
N GLU A 246 -3.23 -2.56 -8.78
CA GLU A 246 -3.93 -3.04 -7.58
C GLU A 246 -4.01 -4.57 -7.52
N GLN A 247 -4.16 -5.22 -8.69
CA GLN A 247 -4.18 -6.67 -8.80
C GLN A 247 -2.87 -7.29 -8.30
N ASN A 248 -1.72 -6.73 -8.72
CA ASN A 248 -0.42 -7.19 -8.26
C ASN A 248 -0.22 -6.93 -6.75
N ALA A 249 -0.65 -5.77 -6.26
CA ALA A 249 -0.63 -5.50 -4.82
C ALA A 249 -1.47 -6.52 -4.02
N THR A 250 -2.60 -6.97 -4.59
CA THR A 250 -3.47 -7.99 -3.97
C THR A 250 -2.79 -9.34 -3.96
N MET A 251 -2.24 -9.80 -5.09
CA MET A 251 -1.47 -11.05 -5.19
C MET A 251 -0.35 -11.08 -4.14
N PHE A 252 0.40 -9.98 -4.01
CA PHE A 252 1.46 -9.88 -3.02
C PHE A 252 0.93 -9.88 -1.58
N LYS A 253 -0.19 -9.21 -1.30
CA LYS A 253 -0.78 -9.20 0.06
C LYS A 253 -1.27 -10.58 0.49
N ASP A 254 -1.70 -11.40 -0.46
CA ASP A 254 -2.20 -12.75 -0.18
C ASP A 254 -1.07 -13.76 -0.05
N HIS A 255 0.01 -13.62 -0.82
CA HIS A 255 1.14 -14.55 -0.85
C HIS A 255 2.50 -13.85 -0.99
N PRO A 256 2.90 -13.01 -0.03
CA PRO A 256 4.12 -12.20 -0.14
C PRO A 256 5.40 -13.05 -0.25
N GLU A 257 5.42 -14.23 0.39
CA GLU A 257 6.53 -15.18 0.36
C GLU A 257 6.87 -15.71 -1.04
N MET A 258 5.90 -15.72 -1.96
CA MET A 258 6.13 -16.15 -3.34
C MET A 258 6.87 -15.10 -4.17
N PHE A 259 6.74 -13.82 -3.81
CA PHE A 259 7.18 -12.71 -4.66
C PHE A 259 8.35 -11.91 -4.06
N ALA A 260 8.53 -11.98 -2.74
CA ALA A 260 9.62 -11.28 -2.07
C ALA A 260 10.99 -11.76 -2.60
N PRO A 261 11.96 -10.84 -2.80
CA PRO A 261 13.29 -11.23 -3.27
C PRO A 261 14.00 -12.09 -2.23
N GLN A 262 14.60 -13.20 -2.66
CA GLN A 262 15.17 -14.24 -1.79
C GLN A 262 16.17 -13.68 -0.76
N TYR A 263 16.98 -12.70 -1.18
CA TYR A 263 18.01 -12.08 -0.35
C TYR A 263 17.71 -10.61 -0.06
N GLY A 264 16.45 -10.25 0.19
CA GLY A 264 16.08 -8.90 0.66
C GLY A 264 16.54 -7.76 -0.27
N ALA A 265 16.49 -7.99 -1.59
CA ALA A 265 16.99 -7.07 -2.63
C ALA A 265 18.50 -6.75 -2.55
N PHE A 266 19.30 -7.69 -2.05
CA PHE A 266 20.75 -7.73 -2.25
C PHE A 266 21.13 -8.67 -3.39
N CYS A 267 22.28 -8.39 -4.03
CA CYS A 267 22.80 -9.16 -5.17
C CYS A 267 23.07 -10.62 -4.81
N GLY A 268 22.48 -11.56 -5.57
CA GLY A 268 22.62 -13.00 -5.36
C GLY A 268 24.06 -13.49 -5.47
N TYR A 269 24.81 -13.03 -6.47
CA TYR A 269 26.23 -13.39 -6.60
C TYR A 269 27.08 -12.87 -5.45
N ALA A 270 26.86 -11.62 -5.02
CA ALA A 270 27.58 -11.07 -3.88
C ALA A 270 27.26 -11.86 -2.61
N MET A 271 26.00 -12.27 -2.43
CA MET A 271 25.56 -13.09 -1.31
C MET A 271 26.25 -14.46 -1.31
N ALA A 272 26.44 -15.08 -2.48
CA ALA A 272 27.21 -16.32 -2.62
C ALA A 272 28.67 -16.18 -2.19
N LEU A 273 29.23 -14.97 -2.28
CA LEU A 273 30.57 -14.61 -1.79
C LEU A 273 30.56 -14.07 -0.34
N ASN A 274 29.45 -14.22 0.38
CA ASN A 274 29.23 -13.71 1.72
C ASN A 274 29.40 -12.18 1.85
N LYS A 275 28.99 -11.43 0.81
CA LYS A 275 29.03 -9.97 0.75
C LYS A 275 27.64 -9.40 0.46
N LEU A 276 27.42 -8.15 0.85
CA LEU A 276 26.23 -7.39 0.48
C LEU A 276 26.57 -6.35 -0.59
N ARG A 277 25.79 -6.34 -1.66
CA ARG A 277 25.82 -5.34 -2.73
C ARG A 277 24.39 -5.01 -3.15
N PRO A 278 24.11 -3.76 -3.56
CA PRO A 278 22.79 -3.41 -4.04
C PRO A 278 22.50 -4.11 -5.38
N ILE A 279 21.24 -4.17 -5.75
CA ILE A 279 20.79 -4.77 -7.01
C ILE A 279 20.66 -3.71 -8.11
N ASN A 280 20.71 -4.14 -9.37
CA ASN A 280 20.03 -3.48 -10.47
C ASN A 280 18.69 -4.22 -10.68
N PRO A 281 17.53 -3.56 -10.56
CA PRO A 281 16.23 -4.22 -10.65
C PRO A 281 15.94 -4.85 -12.02
N GLU A 282 16.67 -4.46 -13.07
CA GLU A 282 16.51 -5.01 -14.42
C GLU A 282 17.34 -6.28 -14.66
N ILE A 283 18.24 -6.64 -13.75
CA ILE A 283 19.11 -7.82 -13.86
C ILE A 283 18.66 -8.84 -12.83
N PHE A 284 17.85 -9.80 -13.26
CA PHE A 284 17.20 -10.77 -12.37
C PHE A 284 17.00 -12.11 -13.05
N ASP A 285 16.78 -13.13 -12.23
CA ASP A 285 16.26 -14.43 -12.62
C ASP A 285 15.16 -14.86 -11.64
N VAL A 286 14.24 -15.69 -12.12
CA VAL A 286 13.33 -16.46 -11.28
C VAL A 286 13.83 -17.91 -11.29
N ILE A 287 14.51 -18.32 -10.23
CA ILE A 287 15.16 -19.64 -10.11
C ILE A 287 14.42 -20.45 -9.05
N ASP A 288 13.88 -21.61 -9.44
CA ASP A 288 13.08 -22.47 -8.56
C ASP A 288 11.94 -21.70 -7.86
N GLY A 289 11.28 -20.80 -8.60
CA GLY A 289 10.21 -19.97 -8.07
C GLY A 289 10.67 -18.84 -7.13
N ARG A 290 11.96 -18.51 -7.08
CA ARG A 290 12.51 -17.45 -6.23
C ARG A 290 13.10 -16.32 -7.06
N LEU A 291 12.78 -15.07 -6.70
CA LEU A 291 13.36 -13.90 -7.33
C LEU A 291 14.79 -13.65 -6.80
N ILE A 292 15.78 -13.75 -7.69
CA ILE A 292 17.18 -13.46 -7.41
C ILE A 292 17.63 -12.34 -8.35
N LEU A 293 18.09 -11.23 -7.78
CA LEU A 293 18.57 -10.08 -8.55
C LEU A 293 20.09 -9.94 -8.45
N GLN A 294 20.70 -9.31 -9.46
CA GLN A 294 22.13 -9.08 -9.52
C GLN A 294 22.46 -7.60 -9.52
N HIS A 295 23.68 -7.28 -9.09
CA HIS A 295 24.16 -5.89 -9.06
C HIS A 295 24.49 -5.35 -10.46
N SER A 296 25.09 -6.19 -11.28
CA SER A 296 25.68 -5.83 -12.56
C SER A 296 25.67 -7.02 -13.53
N GLU A 297 25.89 -6.73 -14.81
CA GLU A 297 26.00 -7.73 -15.86
C GLU A 297 27.15 -8.72 -15.61
N ASP A 298 28.27 -8.24 -15.05
CA ASP A 298 29.38 -9.11 -14.68
C ASP A 298 29.01 -10.06 -13.54
N ALA A 299 28.29 -9.57 -12.52
CA ALA A 299 27.80 -10.42 -11.44
C ALA A 299 26.83 -11.49 -11.98
N TYR A 300 25.95 -11.11 -12.90
CA TYR A 300 25.05 -12.02 -13.60
C TYR A 300 25.83 -13.12 -14.35
N LYS A 301 26.80 -12.75 -15.19
CA LYS A 301 27.64 -13.71 -15.93
C LYS A 301 28.42 -14.64 -15.01
N GLN A 302 28.97 -14.14 -13.90
CA GLN A 302 29.69 -14.98 -12.94
C GLN A 302 28.75 -15.95 -12.22
N PHE A 303 27.57 -15.48 -11.79
CA PHE A 303 26.55 -16.32 -11.18
C PHE A 303 26.10 -17.46 -12.12
N HIS A 304 26.00 -17.17 -13.42
CA HIS A 304 25.58 -18.14 -14.43
C HIS A 304 26.62 -19.21 -14.79
N LYS A 305 27.86 -19.10 -14.31
CA LYS A 305 28.85 -20.17 -14.48
C LYS A 305 28.51 -21.44 -13.70
N ASP A 306 27.80 -21.28 -12.57
CA ASP A 306 27.35 -22.38 -11.71
C ASP A 306 26.18 -21.90 -10.85
N VAL A 307 25.01 -21.72 -11.47
CA VAL A 307 23.82 -21.19 -10.79
C VAL A 307 23.49 -22.01 -9.55
N SER A 308 23.46 -23.34 -9.65
CA SER A 308 23.13 -24.22 -8.52
C SER A 308 24.14 -24.08 -7.37
N GLY A 309 25.44 -24.06 -7.67
CA GLY A 309 26.47 -23.90 -6.65
C GLY A 309 26.46 -22.52 -5.99
N PHE A 310 26.23 -21.45 -6.75
CA PHE A 310 26.15 -20.10 -6.18
C PHE A 310 24.87 -19.86 -5.40
N VAL A 311 23.73 -20.41 -5.82
CA VAL A 311 22.50 -20.41 -5.02
C VAL A 311 22.72 -21.11 -3.68
N LYS A 312 23.31 -22.32 -3.67
CA LYS A 312 23.61 -23.04 -2.42
C LYS A 312 24.51 -22.23 -1.48
N LYS A 313 25.54 -21.58 -2.02
CA LYS A 313 26.44 -20.70 -1.23
C LYS A 313 25.70 -19.48 -0.69
N ALA A 314 24.86 -18.85 -1.49
CA ALA A 314 24.09 -17.68 -1.07
C ALA A 314 23.08 -18.04 0.03
N ASP A 315 22.35 -19.14 -0.13
CA ASP A 315 21.42 -19.66 0.88
C ASP A 315 22.15 -20.02 2.20
N TYR A 316 23.36 -20.61 2.12
CA TYR A 316 24.18 -20.88 3.30
C TYR A 316 24.63 -19.61 4.03
N ASN A 317 25.03 -18.58 3.28
CA ASN A 317 25.57 -17.35 3.86
C ASN A 317 24.48 -16.39 4.37
N TRP A 318 23.27 -16.42 3.79
CA TRP A 318 22.22 -15.43 4.05
C TRP A 318 21.80 -15.33 5.53
N PRO A 319 21.51 -16.42 6.26
CA PRO A 319 21.16 -16.34 7.68
C PRO A 319 22.23 -15.65 8.53
N GLY A 320 23.51 -15.84 8.19
CA GLY A 320 24.63 -15.17 8.84
C GLY A 320 24.64 -13.66 8.62
N GLN A 321 24.32 -13.21 7.39
CA GLN A 321 24.18 -11.79 7.10
C GLN A 321 22.97 -11.18 7.81
N VAL A 322 21.82 -11.86 7.82
CA VAL A 322 20.63 -11.42 8.56
C VAL A 322 20.98 -11.21 10.04
N LYS A 323 21.57 -12.22 10.70
CA LYS A 323 21.98 -12.11 12.11
C LYS A 323 22.95 -10.95 12.36
N LYS A 324 23.86 -10.67 11.42
CA LYS A 324 24.86 -9.61 11.57
C LYS A 324 24.33 -8.22 11.28
N GLN A 325 23.43 -8.07 10.31
CA GLN A 325 23.10 -6.78 9.67
C GLN A 325 21.63 -6.37 9.77
N ALA A 326 20.71 -7.25 10.17
CA ALA A 326 19.31 -6.88 10.33
C ALA A 326 19.15 -5.70 11.30
N GLY A 327 18.26 -4.77 10.97
CA GLY A 327 18.05 -3.51 11.70
C GLY A 327 19.20 -2.49 11.61
N LYS A 328 20.28 -2.76 10.87
CA LYS A 328 21.43 -1.86 10.72
C LYS A 328 21.49 -1.27 9.32
N LYS A 329 22.01 -0.04 9.22
CA LYS A 329 22.33 0.57 7.92
C LYS A 329 23.51 -0.18 7.29
N VAL A 330 23.26 -0.89 6.20
CA VAL A 330 24.30 -1.59 5.45
C VAL A 330 25.18 -0.58 4.71
N LYS A 331 26.50 -0.67 4.91
CA LYS A 331 27.49 0.06 4.12
C LYS A 331 28.02 -0.86 3.03
N PHE A 332 28.06 -0.38 1.80
CA PHE A 332 28.65 -1.11 0.68
C PHE A 332 30.12 -0.75 0.55
N ASP A 333 30.98 -1.75 0.32
CA ASP A 333 32.36 -1.45 -0.05
C ASP A 333 32.39 -0.79 -1.43
N LYS A 334 33.45 -0.02 -1.67
CA LYS A 334 33.69 0.61 -2.98
C LYS A 334 33.66 -0.46 -4.08
N PRO A 335 33.19 -0.14 -5.30
CA PRO A 335 33.33 -1.02 -6.45
C PRO A 335 34.78 -1.47 -6.57
N ALA A 336 35.00 -2.74 -6.91
CA ALA A 336 36.34 -3.17 -7.30
C ALA A 336 36.77 -2.29 -8.48
N LYS A 337 37.99 -1.74 -8.42
CA LYS A 337 38.54 -1.05 -9.59
C LYS A 337 38.52 -2.04 -10.77
N PRO A 338 38.13 -1.63 -11.98
CA PRO A 338 38.25 -2.49 -13.13
C PRO A 338 39.68 -3.02 -13.18
N ALA A 339 39.84 -4.33 -13.38
CA ALA A 339 41.17 -4.87 -13.67
C ALA A 339 41.68 -4.13 -14.89
N ASN A 340 42.80 -3.42 -14.76
CA ASN A 340 43.40 -2.65 -15.84
C ASN A 340 43.42 -3.53 -17.10
N THR A 341 42.67 -3.14 -18.12
CA THR A 341 42.90 -3.63 -19.46
C THR A 341 44.24 -3.06 -19.88
N GLU A 342 45.32 -3.83 -19.67
CA GLU A 342 46.61 -3.53 -20.27
C GLU A 342 46.41 -3.45 -21.80
N PRO A 343 46.78 -2.33 -22.44
CA PRO A 343 46.81 -2.28 -23.89
C PRO A 343 47.94 -3.19 -24.38
N LYS A 344 47.59 -4.11 -25.29
CA LYS A 344 48.56 -4.93 -26.04
C LYS A 344 49.32 -4.10 -27.06
#